data_AF-A0A3P7J1F4-F1
#
_entry.id   AF-A0A3P7J1F4-F1
#
_cell.length_a   1.000
_cell.length_b   1.000
_cell.length_c   1.000
_cell.angle_alpha   90.00
_cell.angle_beta   90.00
_cell.angle_gamma   90.00
#
_symmetry.space_group_name_H-M   'P 1'
#
loop_
_entity.id
_entity.type
_entity.pdbx_description
1 polymer ?
#
loop_
_entity_poly.entity_id
_entity_poly.type
_entity_poly.pdbx_seq_one_letter_code
_entity_poly.pdbx_strand_id
1 'polypeptide(L)'
;NNTALSPGGPFAALIQFPKLLDFDVKRKYFRKELGKMDGDRGFRRADVQVQVRRSQIFSDSFRELYRLRPNEWKHRFYIIFQGEEGQDAGGLLREWFSVITREIFNPNYALFITAPGDMVTYMINKASYINPEHLDYFKFVGRLIAKAIYDNKLLDCYFTRAFYKHILNLPVRYQDIESEDPAFYNSLEFLLNNPIDDLVSRFTHTGGGVRRQIYSRLEA
;
A
#
# COMPACT_ATOMS: atom_id res chain seq x y z
N ASN A 1 26.56 10.02 10.97
CA ASN A 1 25.73 10.47 12.10
C ASN A 1 25.11 11.83 11.80
N ASN A 2 23.84 11.87 11.36
CA ASN A 2 23.16 13.15 11.12
C ASN A 2 22.39 13.55 12.39
N THR A 3 23.05 14.28 13.29
CA THR A 3 22.48 14.86 14.52
C THR A 3 21.79 16.21 14.26
N ALA A 4 22.08 16.83 13.11
CA ALA A 4 21.53 18.11 12.65
C ALA A 4 19.99 18.19 12.71
N LEU A 5 19.30 17.13 12.29
CA LEU A 5 17.84 17.04 12.20
C LEU A 5 17.21 16.35 13.42
N SER A 6 17.91 16.18 14.54
CA SER A 6 17.30 15.64 15.76
C SER A 6 16.71 16.76 16.62
N PRO A 7 15.76 16.45 17.54
CA PRO A 7 15.31 17.43 18.53
C PRO A 7 16.53 18.07 19.23
N GLY A 8 16.62 19.40 19.21
CA GLY A 8 17.76 20.17 19.73
C GLY A 8 18.96 20.34 18.78
N GLY A 9 18.92 19.78 17.57
CA GLY A 9 19.93 20.00 16.54
C GLY A 9 19.76 21.33 15.79
N PRO A 10 20.82 21.86 15.16
CA PRO A 10 20.81 23.16 14.48
C PRO A 10 19.76 23.30 13.36
N PHE A 11 19.27 22.17 12.82
CA PHE A 11 18.30 22.14 11.74
C PHE A 11 16.98 21.45 12.15
N ALA A 12 16.70 21.31 13.44
CA ALA A 12 15.49 20.64 13.92
C ALA A 12 14.19 21.25 13.36
N ALA A 13 14.17 22.56 13.12
CA ALA A 13 13.03 23.25 12.51
C ALA A 13 12.67 22.72 11.10
N LEU A 14 13.64 22.21 10.33
CA LEU A 14 13.39 21.67 8.98
C LEU A 14 12.51 20.41 8.99
N ILE A 15 12.41 19.71 10.13
CA ILE A 15 11.51 18.56 10.31
C ILE A 15 10.04 19.00 10.18
N GLN A 16 9.72 20.25 10.56
CA GLN A 16 8.37 20.81 10.42
C GLN A 16 8.01 21.12 8.96
N PHE A 17 9.02 21.21 8.08
CA PHE A 17 8.86 21.50 6.66
C PHE A 17 9.49 20.40 5.79
N PRO A 18 8.99 19.16 5.84
CA PRO A 18 9.60 18.00 5.16
C PRO A 18 9.62 18.13 3.63
N LYS A 19 8.85 19.06 3.06
CA LYS A 19 8.90 19.40 1.62
C LYS A 19 10.20 20.07 1.21
N LEU A 20 10.93 20.69 2.14
CA LEU A 20 12.22 21.35 1.89
C LEU A 20 13.41 20.39 1.97
N LEU A 21 13.17 19.12 2.33
CA LEU A 21 14.21 18.11 2.49
C LEU A 21 14.18 17.13 1.32
N ASP A 22 15.36 16.75 0.84
CA ASP A 22 15.53 15.68 -0.14
C ASP A 22 15.03 14.33 0.42
N PHE A 23 14.65 13.44 -0.49
CA PHE A 23 14.12 12.13 -0.12
C PHE A 23 15.09 11.33 0.76
N ASP A 24 16.38 11.31 0.42
CA ASP A 24 17.38 10.56 1.18
C ASP A 24 17.56 11.08 2.60
N VAL A 25 17.42 12.39 2.79
CA VAL A 25 17.50 13.04 4.10
C VAL A 25 16.29 12.63 4.94
N LYS A 26 15.08 12.70 4.36
CA LYS A 26 13.85 12.21 5.02
C LYS A 26 13.93 10.73 5.36
N ARG A 27 14.42 9.89 4.45
CA ARG A 27 14.59 8.45 4.66
C ARG A 27 15.55 8.18 5.81
N LYS A 28 16.71 8.84 5.85
CA LYS A 28 17.69 8.73 6.95
C LYS A 28 17.08 9.16 8.28
N TYR A 29 16.35 10.27 8.30
CA TYR A 29 15.65 10.75 9.50
C TYR A 29 14.60 9.75 9.98
N PHE A 30 13.72 9.28 9.10
CA PHE A 30 12.71 8.26 9.41
C PHE A 30 13.30 6.99 10.03
N ARG A 31 14.42 6.51 9.49
CA ARG A 31 15.13 5.34 10.03
C ARG A 31 15.69 5.58 11.42
N LYS A 32 16.22 6.78 11.67
CA LYS A 32 16.72 7.18 12.98
C LYS A 32 15.60 7.19 14.01
N GLU A 33 14.44 7.79 13.67
CA GLU A 33 13.29 7.84 14.58
C GLU A 33 12.72 6.45 14.86
N LEU A 34 12.63 5.57 13.86
CA LEU A 34 12.26 4.16 14.09
C LEU A 34 13.19 3.46 15.08
N GLY A 35 14.51 3.68 14.98
CA GLY A 35 15.48 3.10 15.89
C GLY A 35 15.36 3.62 17.33
N LYS A 36 15.05 4.91 17.52
CA LYS A 36 14.79 5.49 18.84
C LYS A 36 13.58 4.85 19.51
N MET A 37 12.49 4.66 18.74
CA MET A 37 11.27 4.02 19.26
C MET A 37 11.50 2.59 19.78
N ASP A 38 12.50 1.88 19.24
CA ASP A 38 12.91 0.57 19.74
C ASP A 38 13.81 0.68 20.99
N GLY A 39 14.76 1.62 20.97
CA GLY A 39 15.71 1.87 22.07
C GLY A 39 15.05 2.36 23.36
N ASP A 40 14.12 3.31 23.27
CA ASP A 40 13.42 3.89 24.43
C ASP A 40 12.55 2.86 25.17
N ARG A 41 12.18 1.76 24.50
CA ARG A 41 11.37 0.68 25.08
C ARG A 41 12.20 -0.51 25.56
N GLY A 42 13.53 -0.44 25.50
CA GLY A 42 14.41 -1.58 25.79
C GLY A 42 14.13 -2.80 24.91
N PHE A 43 13.59 -2.59 23.71
CA PHE A 43 13.07 -3.67 22.88
C PHE A 43 14.22 -4.47 22.26
N ARG A 44 14.40 -5.71 22.72
CA ARG A 44 15.36 -6.65 22.14
C ARG A 44 14.65 -7.49 21.07
N ARG A 45 15.17 -7.45 19.83
CA ARG A 45 14.62 -8.25 18.73
C ARG A 45 14.97 -9.72 18.95
N ALA A 46 13.95 -10.54 19.21
CA ALA A 46 14.01 -11.99 19.09
C ALA A 46 13.79 -12.43 17.63
N ASP A 47 13.94 -13.73 17.40
CA ASP A 47 13.60 -14.38 16.14
C ASP A 47 12.22 -15.03 16.25
N VAL A 48 11.39 -14.82 15.23
CA VAL A 48 10.07 -15.46 15.06
C VAL A 48 10.20 -16.41 13.88
N GLN A 49 10.06 -17.70 14.13
CA GLN A 49 10.05 -18.70 13.07
C GLN A 49 8.76 -18.60 12.27
N VAL A 50 8.88 -18.67 10.95
CA VAL A 50 7.74 -18.62 10.01
C VAL A 50 7.88 -19.81 9.08
N GLN A 51 7.11 -20.86 9.36
CA GLN A 51 7.14 -22.10 8.58
C GLN A 51 6.10 -22.04 7.47
N VAL A 52 6.54 -22.17 6.22
CA VAL A 52 5.67 -22.01 5.04
C VAL A 52 5.99 -23.02 3.97
N ARG A 53 4.98 -23.40 3.19
CA ARG A 53 5.15 -24.15 1.94
C ARG A 53 5.13 -23.18 0.77
N ARG A 54 6.00 -23.36 -0.22
CA ARG A 54 6.05 -22.48 -1.41
C ARG A 54 4.71 -22.41 -2.14
N SER A 55 4.03 -23.55 -2.25
CA SER A 55 2.72 -23.66 -2.92
C SER A 55 1.56 -23.01 -2.17
N GLN A 56 1.75 -22.64 -0.90
CA GLN A 56 0.73 -22.08 -0.01
C GLN A 56 1.29 -20.91 0.80
N ILE A 57 2.25 -20.18 0.23
CA ILE A 57 3.04 -19.20 1.00
C ILE A 57 2.19 -18.09 1.60
N PHE A 58 1.16 -17.62 0.90
CA PHE A 58 0.27 -16.57 1.39
C PHE A 58 -0.57 -17.05 2.56
N SER A 59 -1.30 -18.17 2.39
CA SER A 59 -2.16 -18.76 3.42
C SER A 59 -1.39 -19.24 4.65
N ASP A 60 -0.23 -19.89 4.44
CA ASP A 60 0.65 -20.31 5.54
C ASP A 60 1.20 -19.07 6.28
N SER A 61 1.68 -18.04 5.57
CA SER A 61 2.17 -16.81 6.22
C SER A 61 1.09 -16.08 6.97
N PHE A 62 -0.14 -16.02 6.43
CA PHE A 62 -1.29 -15.44 7.13
C PHE A 62 -1.56 -16.19 8.43
N ARG A 63 -1.62 -17.52 8.40
CA ARG A 63 -1.83 -18.35 9.60
C ARG A 63 -0.77 -18.12 10.67
N GLU A 64 0.51 -18.08 10.29
CA GLU A 64 1.63 -17.90 11.22
C GLU A 64 1.68 -16.49 11.82
N LEU A 65 1.42 -15.45 11.01
CA LEU A 65 1.75 -14.07 11.37
C LEU A 65 0.54 -13.20 11.74
N TYR A 66 -0.67 -13.52 11.25
CA TYR A 66 -1.83 -12.63 11.39
C TYR A 66 -2.19 -12.34 12.86
N ARG A 67 -2.09 -13.36 13.72
CA ARG A 67 -2.44 -13.26 15.14
C ARG A 67 -1.37 -12.60 16.01
N LEU A 68 -0.17 -12.41 15.49
CA LEU A 68 0.91 -11.73 16.23
C LEU A 68 0.51 -10.29 16.58
N ARG A 69 0.89 -9.87 17.78
CA ARG A 69 0.73 -8.50 18.27
C ARG A 69 1.70 -7.55 17.55
N PRO A 70 1.41 -6.24 17.50
CA PRO A 70 2.26 -5.27 16.82
C PRO A 70 3.74 -5.29 17.26
N ASN A 71 4.03 -5.54 18.54
CA ASN A 71 5.40 -5.65 19.03
C ASN A 71 6.11 -6.93 18.55
N GLU A 72 5.37 -8.02 18.31
CA GLU A 72 5.95 -9.27 17.81
C GLU A 72 6.33 -9.15 16.33
N TRP A 73 5.59 -8.36 15.54
CA TRP A 73 5.95 -8.03 14.16
C TRP A 73 7.28 -7.28 14.02
N LYS A 74 7.76 -6.65 15.11
CA LYS A 74 9.07 -5.98 15.13
C LYS A 74 10.25 -6.95 15.29
N HIS A 75 10.00 -8.21 15.64
CA HIS A 75 11.02 -9.26 15.70
C HIS A 75 11.53 -9.62 14.31
N ARG A 76 12.67 -10.31 14.25
CA ARG A 76 13.24 -10.78 12.98
C ARG A 76 12.47 -12.03 12.56
N PHE A 77 12.01 -12.06 11.31
CA PHE A 77 11.37 -13.26 10.77
C PHE A 77 12.45 -14.21 10.26
N TYR A 78 12.42 -15.44 10.78
CA TYR A 78 13.28 -16.54 10.36
C TYR A 78 12.43 -17.51 9.52
N ILE A 79 12.59 -17.42 8.20
CA ILE A 79 11.76 -18.16 7.26
C ILE A 79 12.28 -19.58 7.12
N ILE A 80 11.37 -20.55 7.21
CA ILE A 80 11.64 -21.97 7.00
C ILE A 80 10.69 -22.46 5.90
N PHE A 81 11.23 -22.74 4.71
CA PHE A 81 10.47 -23.44 3.67
C PHE A 81 10.42 -24.93 4.01
N GLN A 82 9.21 -25.47 4.14
CA GLN A 82 9.03 -26.87 4.56
C GLN A 82 9.62 -27.85 3.55
N GLY A 83 10.43 -28.78 4.03
CA GLY A 83 11.10 -29.80 3.20
C GLY A 83 12.33 -29.28 2.44
N GLU A 84 12.79 -28.06 2.72
CA GLU A 84 13.96 -27.46 2.08
C GLU A 84 15.06 -27.18 3.10
N GLU A 85 16.32 -27.44 2.72
CA GLU A 85 17.47 -27.05 3.52
C GLU A 85 17.71 -25.55 3.40
N GLY A 86 17.58 -24.83 4.51
CA GLY A 86 17.84 -23.39 4.57
C GLY A 86 19.33 -23.08 4.67
N GLN A 87 19.93 -22.49 3.63
CA GLN A 87 21.35 -22.15 3.62
C GLN A 87 21.67 -20.76 4.21
N ASP A 88 20.87 -19.74 3.87
CA ASP A 88 21.09 -18.36 4.33
C ASP A 88 19.76 -17.72 4.76
N ALA A 89 19.62 -17.43 6.06
CA ALA A 89 18.42 -16.78 6.61
C ALA A 89 18.10 -15.44 5.93
N GLY A 90 19.13 -14.68 5.52
CA GLY A 90 18.96 -13.41 4.81
C GLY A 90 18.41 -13.58 3.39
N GLY A 91 18.88 -14.59 2.67
CA GLY A 91 18.40 -15.02 1.37
C GLY A 91 16.95 -15.51 1.41
N LEU A 92 16.64 -16.40 2.35
CA LEU A 92 15.28 -16.94 2.52
C LEU A 92 14.26 -15.86 2.86
N LEU A 93 14.62 -14.89 3.70
CA LEU A 93 13.75 -13.75 4.00
C LEU A 93 13.50 -12.87 2.76
N ARG A 94 14.53 -12.61 1.96
CA ARG A 94 14.38 -11.84 0.70
C ARG A 94 13.48 -12.59 -0.29
N GLU A 95 13.68 -13.89 -0.42
CA GLU A 95 12.86 -14.73 -1.27
C GLU A 95 11.40 -14.74 -0.81
N TRP A 96 11.15 -14.93 0.49
CA TRP A 96 9.80 -14.89 1.06
C TRP A 96 9.08 -13.58 0.73
N PHE A 97 9.73 -12.43 0.93
CA PHE A 97 9.16 -11.13 0.55
C PHE A 97 8.84 -11.04 -0.95
N SER A 98 9.74 -11.55 -1.80
CA SER A 98 9.52 -11.56 -3.25
C SER A 98 8.29 -12.38 -3.64
N VAL A 99 8.19 -13.61 -3.15
CA VAL A 99 7.11 -14.52 -3.51
C VAL A 99 5.77 -14.06 -2.90
N ILE A 100 5.75 -13.67 -1.62
CA ILE A 100 4.51 -13.23 -0.97
C ILE A 100 3.97 -11.94 -1.60
N THR A 101 4.85 -11.04 -2.06
CA THR A 101 4.41 -9.81 -2.75
C THR A 101 3.67 -10.13 -4.04
N ARG A 102 4.10 -11.14 -4.79
CA ARG A 102 3.38 -11.61 -5.99
C ARG A 102 2.02 -12.18 -5.63
N GLU A 103 1.94 -12.95 -4.55
CA GLU A 103 0.68 -13.53 -4.08
C GLU A 103 -0.33 -12.48 -3.61
N ILE A 104 0.11 -11.34 -3.05
CA ILE A 104 -0.79 -10.23 -2.69
C ILE A 104 -1.61 -9.75 -3.89
N PHE A 105 -1.00 -9.77 -5.07
CA PHE A 105 -1.62 -9.33 -6.33
C PHE A 105 -2.21 -10.47 -7.16
N ASN A 106 -2.21 -11.70 -6.64
CA ASN A 106 -2.81 -12.83 -7.32
C ASN A 106 -4.35 -12.65 -7.40
N PRO A 107 -4.93 -12.61 -8.61
CA PRO A 107 -6.37 -12.38 -8.81
C PRO A 107 -7.26 -13.39 -8.06
N ASN A 108 -6.74 -14.58 -7.75
CA ASN A 108 -7.49 -15.62 -7.04
C ASN A 108 -7.86 -15.23 -5.60
N TYR A 109 -7.13 -14.31 -4.95
CA TYR A 109 -7.53 -13.79 -3.64
C TYR A 109 -8.51 -12.63 -3.72
N ALA A 110 -8.73 -12.08 -4.93
CA ALA A 110 -9.61 -10.96 -5.22
C ALA A 110 -9.34 -9.69 -4.39
N LEU A 111 -8.11 -9.48 -3.89
CA LEU A 111 -7.78 -8.34 -3.01
C LEU A 111 -7.50 -7.05 -3.78
N PHE A 112 -6.69 -7.14 -4.82
CA PHE A 112 -6.24 -6.01 -5.63
C PHE A 112 -6.48 -6.28 -7.10
N ILE A 113 -6.65 -5.21 -7.87
CA ILE A 113 -6.75 -5.23 -9.34
C ILE A 113 -5.82 -4.18 -9.92
N THR A 114 -5.41 -4.37 -11.16
CA THR A 114 -4.65 -3.34 -11.89
C THR A 114 -5.53 -2.13 -12.16
N ALA A 115 -4.94 -0.94 -12.11
CA ALA A 115 -5.64 0.30 -12.42
C ALA A 115 -5.87 0.38 -13.94
N PRO A 116 -7.11 0.57 -14.43
CA PRO A 116 -7.40 0.62 -15.87
C PRO A 116 -6.61 1.66 -16.67
N GLY A 117 -6.29 2.81 -16.06
CA GLY A 117 -5.48 3.86 -16.67
C GLY A 117 -3.97 3.65 -16.53
N ASP A 118 -3.53 2.72 -15.69
CA ASP A 118 -2.11 2.42 -15.44
C ASP A 118 -1.94 0.95 -15.03
N MET A 119 -1.75 0.09 -16.03
CA MET A 119 -1.70 -1.37 -15.87
C MET A 119 -0.50 -1.88 -15.05
N VAL A 120 0.46 -1.02 -14.68
CA VAL A 120 1.57 -1.39 -13.80
C VAL A 120 1.31 -1.07 -12.32
N THR A 121 0.19 -0.41 -12.01
CA THR A 121 -0.20 -0.08 -10.64
C THR A 121 -1.46 -0.82 -10.20
N TYR A 122 -1.60 -1.02 -8.89
CA TYR A 122 -2.71 -1.76 -8.28
C TYR A 122 -3.58 -0.86 -7.40
N MET A 123 -4.87 -1.15 -7.38
CA MET A 123 -5.89 -0.55 -6.51
C MET A 123 -6.65 -1.66 -5.76
N ILE A 124 -7.33 -1.29 -4.67
CA ILE A 124 -8.21 -2.22 -3.95
C ILE A 124 -9.31 -2.71 -4.89
N ASN A 125 -9.54 -4.02 -4.92
CA ASN A 125 -10.66 -4.58 -5.64
C ASN A 125 -11.97 -4.27 -4.90
N LYS A 126 -12.84 -3.47 -5.52
CA LYS A 126 -14.18 -3.18 -4.99
C LYS A 126 -15.04 -4.44 -4.83
N ALA A 127 -14.75 -5.50 -5.58
CA ALA A 127 -15.40 -6.80 -5.49
C ALA A 127 -14.70 -7.79 -4.51
N SER A 128 -13.78 -7.31 -3.67
CA SER A 128 -13.04 -8.17 -2.74
C SER A 128 -13.93 -8.93 -1.74
N TYR A 129 -15.16 -8.44 -1.48
CA TYR A 129 -16.13 -9.09 -0.60
C TYR A 129 -16.54 -10.51 -1.04
N ILE A 130 -16.26 -10.89 -2.29
CA ILE A 130 -16.42 -12.27 -2.78
C ILE A 130 -15.55 -13.24 -1.94
N ASN A 131 -14.43 -12.75 -1.40
CA ASN A 131 -13.64 -13.44 -0.41
C ASN A 131 -14.10 -13.05 1.01
N PRO A 132 -14.69 -13.97 1.80
CA PRO A 132 -15.18 -13.67 3.15
C PRO A 132 -14.09 -13.16 4.12
N GLU A 133 -12.82 -13.52 3.89
CA GLU A 133 -11.68 -13.14 4.75
C GLU A 133 -11.00 -11.83 4.30
N HIS A 134 -11.54 -11.14 3.29
CA HIS A 134 -10.84 -10.02 2.63
C HIS A 134 -10.38 -8.90 3.58
N LEU A 135 -11.15 -8.55 4.61
CA LEU A 135 -10.77 -7.50 5.57
C LEU A 135 -9.56 -7.91 6.41
N ASP A 136 -9.50 -9.17 6.83
CA ASP A 136 -8.37 -9.71 7.57
C ASP A 136 -7.13 -9.80 6.68
N TYR A 137 -7.31 -10.19 5.42
CA TYR A 137 -6.24 -10.18 4.42
C TYR A 137 -5.73 -8.76 4.13
N PHE A 138 -6.59 -7.75 3.97
CA PHE A 138 -6.12 -6.36 3.80
C PHE A 138 -5.30 -5.88 5.00
N LYS A 139 -5.74 -6.20 6.22
CA LYS A 139 -4.98 -5.90 7.44
C LYS A 139 -3.64 -6.62 7.49
N PHE A 140 -3.60 -7.89 7.08
CA PHE A 140 -2.36 -8.65 6.96
C PHE A 140 -1.40 -8.06 5.93
N VAL A 141 -1.89 -7.73 4.74
CA VAL A 141 -1.12 -7.08 3.66
C VAL A 141 -0.56 -5.73 4.14
N GLY A 142 -1.37 -4.92 4.81
CA GLY A 142 -0.92 -3.66 5.41
C GLY A 142 0.23 -3.86 6.41
N ARG A 143 0.13 -4.90 7.27
CA ARG A 143 1.22 -5.27 8.19
C ARG A 143 2.48 -5.74 7.46
N LEU A 144 2.33 -6.51 6.38
CA LEU A 144 3.43 -6.97 5.52
C LEU A 144 4.21 -5.81 4.89
N ILE A 145 3.49 -4.84 4.31
CA ILE A 145 4.08 -3.63 3.73
C ILE A 145 4.79 -2.81 4.83
N ALA A 146 4.13 -2.61 5.97
CA ALA A 146 4.72 -1.91 7.11
C ALA A 146 5.97 -2.62 7.65
N LYS A 147 5.96 -3.96 7.65
CA LYS A 147 7.07 -4.82 8.05
C LYS A 147 8.25 -4.72 7.10
N ALA A 148 8.01 -4.76 5.78
CA ALA A 148 9.06 -4.55 4.78
C ALA A 148 9.68 -3.16 4.92
N ILE A 149 8.85 -2.13 5.10
CA ILE A 149 9.34 -0.78 5.43
C ILE A 149 10.18 -0.85 6.69
N TYR A 150 9.70 -1.40 7.79
CA TYR A 150 10.42 -1.46 9.07
C TYR A 150 11.78 -2.18 8.96
N ASP A 151 11.85 -3.30 8.26
CA ASP A 151 13.08 -4.10 8.04
C ASP A 151 13.98 -3.53 6.93
N ASN A 152 13.62 -2.41 6.31
CA ASN A 152 14.33 -1.79 5.19
C ASN A 152 14.50 -2.76 4.01
N LYS A 153 13.43 -3.48 3.68
CA LYS A 153 13.30 -4.32 2.49
C LYS A 153 12.43 -3.62 1.45
N LEU A 154 12.81 -3.76 0.18
CA LEU A 154 12.02 -3.27 -0.94
C LEU A 154 11.05 -4.37 -1.36
N LEU A 155 9.83 -3.97 -1.67
CA LEU A 155 8.81 -4.82 -2.26
C LEU A 155 8.58 -4.36 -3.68
N ASP A 156 8.39 -5.31 -4.58
CA ASP A 156 7.97 -5.04 -5.96
C ASP A 156 6.45 -4.86 -6.00
N CYS A 157 5.97 -3.83 -5.31
CA CYS A 157 4.56 -3.50 -5.16
C CYS A 157 4.31 -2.04 -5.52
N TYR A 158 3.50 -1.79 -6.55
CA TYR A 158 3.19 -0.44 -7.02
C TYR A 158 1.70 -0.20 -6.91
N PHE A 159 1.30 0.72 -6.05
CA PHE A 159 -0.10 1.10 -5.90
C PHE A 159 -0.40 2.40 -6.64
N THR A 160 -1.68 2.70 -6.87
CA THR A 160 -2.10 3.98 -7.44
C THR A 160 -1.71 5.15 -6.55
N ARG A 161 -1.65 6.36 -7.14
CA ARG A 161 -1.38 7.58 -6.38
C ARG A 161 -2.41 7.81 -5.27
N ALA A 162 -3.68 7.54 -5.53
CA ALA A 162 -4.75 7.65 -4.54
C ALA A 162 -4.51 6.73 -3.35
N PHE A 163 -4.05 5.49 -3.58
CA PHE A 163 -3.72 4.56 -2.51
C PHE A 163 -2.61 5.08 -1.59
N TYR A 164 -1.53 5.63 -2.13
CA TYR A 164 -0.48 6.26 -1.31
C TYR A 164 -0.99 7.49 -0.55
N LYS A 165 -1.88 8.28 -1.15
CA LYS A 165 -2.53 9.40 -0.45
C LYS A 165 -3.36 8.92 0.74
N HIS A 166 -4.09 7.83 0.61
CA HIS A 166 -4.82 7.24 1.73
C HIS A 166 -3.90 6.81 2.88
N ILE A 167 -2.76 6.16 2.58
CA ILE A 167 -1.76 5.80 3.61
C ILE A 167 -1.25 7.05 4.35
N LEU A 168 -1.02 8.14 3.61
CA LEU A 168 -0.52 9.40 4.16
C LEU A 168 -1.63 10.29 4.77
N ASN A 169 -2.88 9.82 4.78
CA ASN A 169 -4.05 10.60 5.18
C ASN A 169 -4.15 11.96 4.45
N LEU A 170 -3.85 11.96 3.16
CA LEU A 170 -3.92 13.14 2.29
C LEU A 170 -5.21 13.11 1.46
N PRO A 171 -5.79 14.29 1.13
CA PRO A 171 -6.98 14.35 0.29
C PRO A 171 -6.69 13.85 -1.13
N VAL A 172 -7.57 12.98 -1.60
CA VAL A 172 -7.65 12.57 -3.01
C VAL A 172 -8.35 13.69 -3.79
N ARG A 173 -7.82 14.01 -4.97
CA ARG A 173 -8.37 15.03 -5.87
C ARG A 173 -8.90 14.33 -7.11
N TYR A 174 -9.75 15.03 -7.88
CA TYR A 174 -10.34 14.45 -9.09
C TYR A 174 -9.28 13.99 -10.10
N GLN A 175 -8.11 14.63 -10.17
CA GLN A 175 -7.02 14.18 -11.06
C GLN A 175 -6.47 12.80 -10.71
N ASP A 176 -6.61 12.32 -9.47
CA ASP A 176 -6.13 10.99 -9.11
C ASP A 176 -7.00 9.88 -9.73
N ILE A 177 -8.25 10.20 -10.13
CA ILE A 177 -9.16 9.25 -10.77
C ILE A 177 -8.75 8.92 -12.20
N GLU A 178 -7.90 9.72 -12.83
CA GLU A 178 -7.40 9.47 -14.19
C GLU A 178 -6.76 8.08 -14.30
N SER A 179 -6.01 7.65 -13.28
CA SER A 179 -5.40 6.33 -13.26
C SER A 179 -6.40 5.18 -13.00
N GLU A 180 -7.50 5.45 -12.28
CA GLU A 180 -8.48 4.43 -11.87
C GLU A 180 -9.66 4.29 -12.86
N ASP A 181 -10.14 5.40 -13.42
CA ASP A 181 -11.20 5.45 -14.41
C ASP A 181 -10.96 6.64 -15.38
N PRO A 182 -10.14 6.43 -16.43
CA PRO A 182 -9.84 7.46 -17.42
C PRO A 182 -11.10 8.02 -18.11
N ALA A 183 -12.11 7.19 -18.33
CA ALA A 183 -13.34 7.61 -19.00
C ALA A 183 -14.15 8.57 -18.13
N PHE A 184 -14.24 8.26 -16.83
CA PHE A 184 -14.89 9.14 -15.87
C PHE A 184 -14.09 10.42 -15.63
N TYR A 185 -12.75 10.34 -15.56
CA TYR A 185 -11.89 11.52 -15.50
C TYR A 185 -12.15 12.48 -16.67
N ASN A 186 -12.16 11.97 -17.91
CA ASN A 186 -12.46 12.78 -19.09
C ASN A 186 -13.85 13.43 -19.02
N SER A 187 -14.82 12.74 -18.43
CA SER A 187 -16.16 13.28 -18.21
C SER A 187 -16.14 14.44 -17.21
N LEU A 188 -15.37 14.34 -16.13
CA LEU A 188 -15.19 15.42 -15.14
C LEU A 188 -14.44 16.62 -15.73
N GLU A 189 -13.36 16.38 -16.47
CA GLU A 189 -12.63 17.43 -17.19
C GLU A 189 -13.53 18.16 -18.18
N PHE A 190 -14.39 17.43 -18.90
CA PHE A 190 -15.38 18.06 -19.78
C PHE A 190 -16.35 18.95 -19.00
N LEU A 191 -16.89 18.48 -17.87
CA LEU A 191 -17.80 19.27 -17.04
C LEU A 191 -17.15 20.53 -16.45
N LEU A 192 -15.88 20.45 -16.07
CA LEU A 192 -15.14 21.58 -15.47
C LEU A 192 -14.79 22.66 -16.50
N ASN A 193 -14.60 22.28 -17.75
CA ASN A 193 -14.13 23.17 -18.82
C ASN A 193 -15.25 23.67 -19.75
N ASN A 194 -16.50 23.25 -19.55
CA ASN A 194 -17.64 23.67 -20.38
C ASN A 194 -18.76 24.29 -19.52
N PRO A 195 -19.43 25.37 -19.99
CA PRO A 195 -20.54 25.96 -19.26
C PRO A 195 -21.70 24.97 -19.08
N ILE A 196 -22.35 25.02 -17.92
CA ILE A 196 -23.45 24.11 -17.55
C ILE A 196 -24.65 24.25 -18.51
N ASP A 197 -24.87 25.44 -19.05
CA ASP A 197 -25.98 25.73 -19.97
C ASP A 197 -25.87 24.93 -21.28
N ASP A 198 -24.64 24.71 -21.78
CA ASP A 198 -24.35 23.89 -22.96
C ASP A 198 -24.46 22.37 -22.68
N LEU A 199 -24.31 21.98 -21.41
CA LEU A 199 -24.46 20.60 -20.97
C LEU A 199 -25.94 20.22 -20.85
N VAL A 200 -26.78 21.08 -20.26
CA VAL A 200 -28.22 20.84 -20.10
C VAL A 200 -28.91 20.72 -21.47
N SER A 201 -28.53 21.53 -22.46
CA SER A 201 -29.06 21.42 -23.83
C SER A 201 -28.68 20.09 -24.51
N ARG A 202 -27.47 19.57 -24.28
CA ARG A 202 -27.03 18.24 -24.78
C ARG A 202 -27.67 17.07 -24.04
N PHE A 203 -27.88 17.16 -22.73
CA PHE A 203 -28.58 16.14 -21.95
C PHE A 203 -30.09 16.10 -22.24
N THR A 204 -30.67 17.21 -22.70
CA THR A 204 -32.08 17.26 -23.15
C THR A 204 -32.25 16.80 -24.60
N HIS A 205 -31.24 16.98 -25.47
CA HIS A 205 -31.28 16.50 -26.86
C HIS A 205 -30.86 15.04 -27.04
N THR A 206 -30.06 14.47 -26.14
CA THR A 206 -29.72 13.03 -26.13
C THR A 206 -30.69 12.25 -25.26
N GLY A 207 -31.93 12.12 -25.74
CA GLY A 207 -32.93 11.23 -25.14
C GLY A 207 -32.39 9.79 -25.02
N GLY A 208 -32.12 9.36 -23.79
CA GLY A 208 -32.13 7.94 -23.39
C GLY A 208 -30.81 7.27 -22.99
N GLY A 209 -29.65 7.74 -23.47
CA GLY A 209 -28.37 7.00 -23.30
C GLY A 209 -27.52 7.43 -22.09
N VAL A 210 -27.14 8.71 -22.05
CA VAL A 210 -26.13 9.20 -21.09
C VAL A 210 -26.67 9.31 -19.67
N ARG A 211 -27.98 9.55 -19.53
CA ARG A 211 -28.67 9.62 -18.22
C ARG A 211 -28.56 8.31 -17.42
N ARG A 212 -28.47 7.14 -18.06
CA ARG A 212 -28.33 5.87 -17.33
C ARG A 212 -26.93 5.65 -16.79
N GLN A 213 -25.90 6.09 -17.50
CA GLN A 213 -24.50 5.71 -17.21
C GLN A 213 -23.87 6.53 -16.09
N ILE A 214 -24.34 7.77 -15.88
CA ILE A 214 -23.89 8.63 -14.78
C ILE A 214 -24.65 8.30 -13.49
N TYR A 215 -25.98 8.13 -13.54
CA TYR A 215 -26.77 7.82 -12.35
C TYR A 215 -26.52 6.39 -11.83
N SER A 216 -26.32 5.39 -12.71
CA SER A 216 -26.02 4.02 -12.27
C SER A 216 -24.66 3.86 -11.58
N ARG A 217 -23.75 4.84 -11.72
CA ARG A 217 -22.42 4.85 -11.10
C ARG A 217 -22.31 5.76 -9.88
N LEU A 218 -23.32 6.61 -9.63
CA LEU A 218 -23.40 7.44 -8.43
C LEU A 218 -24.18 6.76 -7.30
N GLU A 219 -25.00 5.74 -7.62
CA GLU A 219 -25.79 4.97 -6.63
C GLU A 219 -25.18 3.60 -6.25
N ALA A 220 -23.94 3.31 -6.64
CA ALA A 220 -23.21 2.06 -6.31
C ALA A 220 -21.84 2.36 -5.68
#